data_AF-A0A1X1Z552-F1
#
_entry.id   AF-A0A1X1Z552-F1
#
_cell.length_a   1.000
_cell.length_b   1.000
_cell.length_c   1.000
_cell.angle_alpha   90.00
_cell.angle_beta   90.00
_cell.angle_gamma   90.00
#
_symmetry.space_group_name_H-M   'P 1'
#
loop_
_entity.id
_entity.type
_entity.pdbx_description
1 polymer ?
#
loop_
_entity_poly.entity_id
_entity_poly.type
_entity_poly.pdbx_seq_one_letter_code
_entity_poly.pdbx_strand_id
1 'polypeptide(L)'
;MALFGRWSARQRLRDAARESLNIPAFSAPVDCSSWVLGGLWPAELTTITPETAPLADYLNADLQRIAHSANEKLYAISQSDLAGPARQAAETRVINVARAFAVLRVESTVRQLHKEALDFGTEYTSLNAVPAAAPGAAVAPPPEQSPEASPRRARHRLPESDAPAAPAMSPPAPESLDAEQAPEPAVATPAEPIVEPTSTASVPVVADQPEPAPAKPTVAESDEQRLRRLLAVVARQEPGLRWAVGTFADGSTRLVTDIANGWIPSGIELPDGVQLLEPDRRSGTATEMLGEAKETASYSPGDRLGWASDFAVTDTSVEPRRLAPVDDLAWRLSEATHWREGLPRMANTLVRAGAADTGVIDAEIDLLRVHLDTMRYQLLAQYPDSDAALVLNCMLLAATEGIATGDTVSANYHFSWFRTLSAPTAGQGD
;
A
#
# COMPACT_ATOMS: atom_id res chain seq x y z
N MET A 1 -73.39 -9.77 -11.75
CA MET A 1 -72.37 -10.68 -11.19
C MET A 1 -71.01 -10.51 -11.87
N ALA A 2 -70.28 -9.41 -11.65
CA ALA A 2 -68.92 -9.24 -12.22
C ALA A 2 -68.01 -8.29 -11.39
N LEU A 3 -68.38 -7.97 -10.15
CA LEU A 3 -67.65 -7.03 -9.29
C LEU A 3 -67.00 -7.71 -8.08
N PHE A 4 -67.53 -8.85 -7.60
CA PHE A 4 -66.94 -9.62 -6.51
C PHE A 4 -65.69 -10.43 -6.92
N GLY A 5 -65.55 -10.80 -8.20
CA GLY A 5 -64.37 -11.52 -8.70
C GLY A 5 -63.13 -10.65 -8.93
N ARG A 6 -63.31 -9.33 -9.10
CA ARG A 6 -62.19 -8.38 -9.30
C ARG A 6 -61.53 -7.98 -7.98
N TRP A 7 -62.30 -7.95 -6.88
CA TRP A 7 -61.76 -7.71 -5.55
C TRP A 7 -60.93 -8.90 -5.06
N SER A 8 -61.41 -10.14 -5.25
CA SER A 8 -60.64 -11.34 -4.88
C SER A 8 -59.37 -11.53 -5.70
N ALA A 9 -59.37 -11.18 -7.00
CA ALA A 9 -58.16 -11.22 -7.83
C ALA A 9 -57.11 -10.18 -7.41
N ARG A 10 -57.54 -8.96 -7.08
CA ARG A 10 -56.63 -7.90 -6.56
C ARG A 10 -56.13 -8.21 -5.15
N GLN A 11 -56.96 -8.86 -4.31
CA GLN A 11 -56.53 -9.35 -2.99
C GLN A 11 -55.46 -10.43 -3.17
N ARG A 12 -55.71 -11.44 -4.01
CA ARG A 12 -54.75 -12.51 -4.33
C ARG A 12 -53.46 -11.99 -4.95
N LEU A 13 -53.51 -10.96 -5.80
CA LEU A 13 -52.30 -10.32 -6.35
C LEU A 13 -51.52 -9.54 -5.29
N ARG A 14 -52.20 -8.92 -4.31
CA ARG A 14 -51.53 -8.23 -3.18
C ARG A 14 -50.98 -9.21 -2.15
N ASP A 15 -51.68 -10.31 -1.92
CA ASP A 15 -51.25 -11.38 -1.03
C ASP A 15 -50.09 -12.14 -1.68
N ALA A 16 -50.15 -12.48 -2.96
CA ALA A 16 -49.03 -13.05 -3.72
C ALA A 16 -47.84 -12.06 -3.84
N ALA A 17 -48.09 -10.76 -3.98
CA ALA A 17 -47.02 -9.75 -3.95
C ALA A 17 -46.38 -9.63 -2.56
N ARG A 18 -47.18 -9.70 -1.47
CA ARG A 18 -46.67 -9.77 -0.09
C ARG A 18 -45.93 -11.07 0.19
N GLU A 19 -46.40 -12.18 -0.35
CA GLU A 19 -45.79 -13.51 -0.24
C GLU A 19 -44.50 -13.60 -1.07
N SER A 20 -44.41 -12.85 -2.17
CA SER A 20 -43.16 -12.65 -2.93
C SER A 20 -42.18 -11.64 -2.30
N LEU A 21 -42.67 -10.76 -1.42
CA LEU A 21 -41.86 -9.85 -0.59
C LEU A 21 -41.47 -10.47 0.76
N ASN A 22 -42.10 -11.58 1.15
CA ASN A 22 -41.59 -12.43 2.21
C ASN A 22 -40.38 -13.18 1.64
N ILE A 23 -39.21 -12.67 2.00
CA ILE A 23 -37.93 -13.36 1.85
C ILE A 23 -38.15 -14.79 2.39
N PRO A 24 -37.97 -15.84 1.56
CA PRO A 24 -38.05 -17.21 2.05
C PRO A 24 -37.11 -17.33 3.25
N ALA A 25 -37.60 -17.89 4.37
CA ALA A 25 -36.77 -18.29 5.49
C ALA A 25 -35.92 -19.50 5.10
N PHE A 26 -34.97 -19.25 4.21
CA PHE A 26 -33.87 -20.11 3.81
C PHE A 26 -32.70 -19.16 3.54
N SER A 27 -32.06 -18.71 4.61
CA SER A 27 -30.87 -17.87 4.51
C SER A 27 -29.68 -18.77 4.19
N ALA A 28 -29.48 -19.06 2.90
CA ALA A 28 -28.15 -19.46 2.43
C ALA A 28 -27.17 -18.32 2.79
N PRO A 29 -25.90 -18.60 3.15
CA PRO A 29 -24.90 -17.55 3.31
C PRO A 29 -24.86 -16.75 2.01
N VAL A 30 -25.11 -15.45 2.11
CA VAL A 30 -25.09 -14.56 0.96
C VAL A 30 -23.64 -14.45 0.51
N ASP A 31 -23.28 -15.15 -0.56
CA ASP A 31 -21.97 -15.02 -1.18
C ASP A 31 -21.84 -13.62 -1.81
N CYS A 32 -21.09 -12.76 -1.14
CA CYS A 32 -20.88 -11.38 -1.55
C CYS A 32 -19.82 -11.22 -2.64
N SER A 33 -19.19 -12.30 -3.12
CA SER A 33 -18.09 -12.24 -4.11
C SER A 33 -18.45 -11.42 -5.34
N SER A 34 -19.69 -11.55 -5.85
CA SER A 34 -20.15 -10.75 -6.99
C SER A 34 -20.26 -9.25 -6.69
N TRP A 35 -20.63 -8.87 -5.46
CA TRP A 35 -20.72 -7.47 -5.03
C TRP A 35 -19.36 -6.87 -4.68
N VAL A 36 -18.42 -7.69 -4.23
CA VAL A 36 -17.06 -7.25 -3.88
C VAL A 36 -16.19 -7.16 -5.13
N LEU A 37 -16.23 -8.16 -6.01
CA LEU A 37 -15.32 -8.32 -7.14
C LEU A 37 -15.91 -7.91 -8.49
N GLY A 38 -17.23 -7.71 -8.56
CA GLY A 38 -17.94 -7.43 -9.81
C GLY A 38 -17.40 -6.21 -10.53
N GLY A 39 -16.88 -6.45 -11.75
CA GLY A 39 -16.35 -5.42 -12.65
C GLY A 39 -14.95 -4.91 -12.29
N LEU A 40 -14.25 -5.55 -11.35
CA LEU A 40 -12.93 -5.11 -10.90
C LEU A 40 -11.77 -5.75 -11.67
N TRP A 41 -12.01 -6.71 -12.56
CA TRP A 41 -10.91 -7.30 -13.34
C TRP A 41 -10.35 -6.27 -14.34
N PRO A 42 -9.03 -6.01 -14.35
CA PRO A 42 -8.43 -5.00 -15.21
C PRO A 42 -8.42 -5.43 -16.68
N ALA A 43 -8.59 -4.47 -17.59
CA ALA A 43 -8.65 -4.73 -19.02
C ALA A 43 -7.31 -5.29 -19.55
N GLU A 44 -6.21 -4.82 -18.96
CA GLU A 44 -4.83 -5.19 -19.25
C GLU A 44 -4.57 -6.68 -19.01
N LEU A 45 -5.27 -7.30 -18.05
CA LEU A 45 -5.16 -8.73 -17.73
C LEU A 45 -6.32 -9.55 -18.31
N THR A 46 -7.09 -8.99 -19.23
CA THR A 46 -8.13 -9.76 -19.95
C THR A 46 -7.50 -10.71 -20.97
N THR A 47 -6.33 -10.35 -21.53
CA THR A 47 -5.52 -11.22 -22.39
C THR A 47 -4.23 -11.56 -21.67
N ILE A 48 -4.19 -12.71 -21.02
CA ILE A 48 -3.04 -13.13 -20.22
C ILE A 48 -1.89 -13.56 -21.16
N THR A 49 -0.73 -12.93 -21.00
CA THR A 49 0.53 -13.30 -21.67
C THR A 49 1.41 -14.13 -20.72
N PRO A 50 2.43 -14.87 -21.21
CA PRO A 50 3.35 -15.60 -20.32
C PRO A 50 4.04 -14.71 -19.28
N GLU A 51 4.27 -13.43 -19.61
CA GLU A 51 4.89 -12.42 -18.75
C GLU A 51 3.92 -11.92 -17.67
N THR A 52 2.63 -11.76 -18.00
CA THR A 52 1.61 -11.24 -17.08
C THR A 52 0.84 -12.33 -16.32
N ALA A 53 0.99 -13.60 -16.71
CA ALA A 53 0.39 -14.76 -16.05
C ALA A 53 0.59 -14.83 -14.53
N PRO A 54 1.82 -14.72 -13.99
CA PRO A 54 2.01 -14.80 -12.53
C PRO A 54 1.31 -13.66 -11.79
N LEU A 55 1.26 -12.48 -12.38
CA LEU A 55 0.61 -11.32 -11.79
C LEU A 55 -0.93 -11.43 -11.84
N ALA A 56 -1.47 -11.97 -12.94
CA ALA A 56 -2.89 -12.27 -13.06
C ALA A 56 -3.34 -13.35 -12.07
N ASP A 57 -2.57 -14.43 -11.93
CA ASP A 57 -2.83 -15.48 -10.95
C ASP A 57 -2.82 -14.92 -9.53
N TYR A 58 -1.86 -14.06 -9.23
CA TYR A 58 -1.76 -13.41 -7.93
C TYR A 58 -2.95 -12.48 -7.66
N LEU A 59 -3.30 -11.60 -8.60
CA LEU A 59 -4.44 -10.70 -8.46
C LEU A 59 -5.74 -11.49 -8.26
N ASN A 60 -5.95 -12.56 -9.03
CA ASN A 60 -7.12 -13.41 -8.87
C ASN A 60 -7.16 -14.06 -7.48
N ALA A 61 -6.05 -14.66 -7.04
CA ALA A 61 -5.97 -15.26 -5.70
C ALA A 61 -6.28 -14.23 -4.60
N ASP A 62 -5.81 -12.98 -4.77
CA ASP A 62 -6.01 -11.93 -3.78
C ASP A 62 -7.46 -11.43 -3.74
N LEU A 63 -8.06 -11.21 -4.90
CA LEU A 63 -9.47 -10.87 -5.04
C LEU A 63 -10.37 -11.96 -4.43
N GLN A 64 -10.10 -13.23 -4.69
CA GLN A 64 -10.83 -14.34 -4.08
C GLN A 64 -10.66 -14.38 -2.56
N ARG A 65 -9.46 -14.09 -2.05
CA ARG A 65 -9.18 -14.02 -0.61
C ARG A 65 -9.94 -12.89 0.08
N ILE A 66 -10.03 -11.71 -0.55
CA ILE A 66 -10.81 -10.56 -0.06
C ILE A 66 -12.29 -10.93 0.02
N ALA A 67 -12.85 -11.52 -1.04
CA ALA A 67 -14.24 -11.96 -1.06
C ALA A 67 -14.53 -13.06 -0.03
N HIS A 68 -13.64 -14.05 0.11
CA HIS A 68 -13.77 -15.09 1.12
C HIS A 68 -13.75 -14.51 2.54
N SER A 69 -12.83 -13.59 2.84
CA SER A 69 -12.78 -12.90 4.14
C SER A 69 -14.05 -12.10 4.42
N ALA A 70 -14.64 -11.46 3.41
CA ALA A 70 -15.90 -10.76 3.55
C ALA A 70 -17.06 -11.72 3.83
N ASN A 71 -17.12 -12.86 3.14
CA ASN A 71 -18.11 -13.91 3.37
C ASN A 71 -18.03 -14.50 4.79
N GLU A 72 -16.83 -14.75 5.31
CA GLU A 72 -16.64 -15.21 6.70
C GLU A 72 -17.19 -14.20 7.72
N LYS A 73 -16.99 -12.90 7.48
CA LYS A 73 -17.53 -11.84 8.36
C LYS A 73 -19.04 -11.70 8.24
N LEU A 74 -19.59 -11.82 7.04
CA LEU A 74 -21.04 -11.84 6.84
C LEU A 74 -21.67 -13.06 7.53
N TYR A 75 -21.01 -14.21 7.48
CA TYR A 75 -21.41 -15.39 8.22
C TYR A 75 -21.39 -15.13 9.73
N ALA A 76 -20.33 -14.56 10.28
CA ALA A 76 -20.25 -14.20 11.70
C ALA A 76 -21.35 -13.20 12.12
N ILE A 77 -21.63 -12.18 11.30
CA ILE A 77 -22.72 -11.21 11.55
C ILE A 77 -24.08 -11.91 11.53
N SER A 78 -24.29 -12.87 10.62
CA SER A 78 -25.55 -13.63 10.54
C SER A 78 -25.84 -14.44 11.80
N GLN A 79 -24.79 -14.92 12.48
CA GLN A 79 -24.84 -15.68 13.74
C GLN A 79 -24.93 -14.80 14.99
N SER A 80 -24.83 -13.48 14.85
CA SER A 80 -24.88 -12.55 15.98
C SER A 80 -26.31 -12.15 16.37
N ASP A 81 -26.49 -11.69 17.60
CA ASP A 81 -27.76 -11.16 18.13
C ASP A 81 -28.11 -9.75 17.61
N LEU A 82 -27.41 -9.26 16.58
CA LEU A 82 -27.67 -7.94 15.99
C LEU A 82 -29.08 -7.88 15.39
N ALA A 83 -29.85 -6.87 15.81
CA ALA A 83 -31.18 -6.57 15.29
C ALA A 83 -31.11 -6.07 13.83
N GLY A 84 -32.17 -6.31 13.05
CA GLY A 84 -32.21 -6.13 11.58
C GLY A 84 -31.50 -4.88 11.03
N PRO A 85 -31.84 -3.65 11.47
CA PRO A 85 -31.19 -2.44 10.97
C PRO A 85 -29.68 -2.35 11.30
N ALA A 86 -29.27 -2.81 12.48
CA ALA A 86 -27.87 -2.80 12.91
C ALA A 86 -27.05 -3.88 12.19
N ARG A 87 -27.66 -5.06 11.99
CA ARG A 87 -27.11 -6.16 11.20
C ARG A 87 -26.86 -5.72 9.75
N GLN A 88 -27.87 -5.13 9.11
CA GLN A 88 -27.77 -4.65 7.73
C GLN A 88 -26.71 -3.56 7.57
N ALA A 89 -26.57 -2.65 8.55
CA ALA A 89 -25.51 -1.65 8.55
C ALA A 89 -24.11 -2.28 8.69
N ALA A 90 -23.96 -3.33 9.51
CA ALA A 90 -22.70 -4.06 9.65
C ALA A 90 -22.35 -4.85 8.38
N GLU A 91 -23.31 -5.55 7.78
CA GLU A 91 -23.14 -6.28 6.52
C GLU A 91 -22.74 -5.34 5.37
N THR A 92 -23.42 -4.19 5.26
CA THR A 92 -23.10 -3.17 4.25
C THR A 92 -21.69 -2.62 4.43
N ARG A 93 -21.24 -2.41 5.68
CA ARG A 93 -19.87 -2.00 5.96
C ARG A 93 -18.86 -3.04 5.50
N VAL A 94 -19.08 -4.32 5.80
CA VAL A 94 -18.19 -5.40 5.37
C VAL A 94 -18.03 -5.42 3.85
N ILE A 95 -19.14 -5.33 3.11
CA ILE A 95 -19.13 -5.36 1.64
C ILE A 95 -18.42 -4.13 1.07
N ASN A 96 -18.73 -2.93 1.56
CA ASN A 96 -18.12 -1.68 1.07
C ASN A 96 -16.62 -1.63 1.33
N VAL A 97 -16.19 -2.05 2.52
CA VAL A 97 -14.76 -2.11 2.88
C VAL A 97 -14.05 -3.15 1.99
N ALA A 98 -14.60 -4.36 1.88
CA ALA A 98 -14.02 -5.39 1.02
C ALA A 98 -13.90 -4.93 -0.45
N ARG A 99 -14.92 -4.25 -0.97
CA ARG A 99 -14.88 -3.68 -2.33
C ARG A 99 -13.80 -2.59 -2.47
N ALA A 100 -13.65 -1.71 -1.48
CA ALA A 100 -12.60 -0.70 -1.50
C ALA A 100 -11.19 -1.32 -1.51
N PHE A 101 -10.96 -2.37 -0.71
CA PHE A 101 -9.70 -3.13 -0.74
C PHE A 101 -9.46 -3.82 -2.09
N ALA A 102 -10.49 -4.44 -2.66
CA ALA A 102 -10.40 -5.07 -3.97
C ALA A 102 -10.05 -4.05 -5.07
N VAL A 103 -10.62 -2.84 -5.03
CA VAL A 103 -10.28 -1.73 -5.93
C VAL A 103 -8.82 -1.32 -5.76
N LEU A 104 -8.36 -1.07 -4.53
CA LEU A 104 -6.98 -0.69 -4.26
C LEU A 104 -5.99 -1.75 -4.76
N ARG A 105 -6.32 -3.04 -4.63
CA ARG A 105 -5.47 -4.12 -5.12
C ARG A 105 -5.36 -4.12 -6.64
N VAL A 106 -6.48 -3.92 -7.33
CA VAL A 106 -6.51 -3.80 -8.80
C VAL A 106 -5.71 -2.57 -9.24
N GLU A 107 -5.91 -1.42 -8.61
CA GLU A 107 -5.17 -0.19 -8.91
C GLU A 107 -3.67 -0.33 -8.67
N SER A 108 -3.26 -1.06 -7.63
CA SER A 108 -1.85 -1.40 -7.39
C SER A 108 -1.29 -2.26 -8.52
N THR A 109 -2.03 -3.28 -8.93
CA THR A 109 -1.62 -4.23 -9.97
C THR A 109 -1.54 -3.55 -11.33
N VAL A 110 -2.50 -2.69 -11.65
CA VAL A 110 -2.50 -1.88 -12.88
C VAL A 110 -1.34 -0.89 -12.90
N ARG A 111 -1.00 -0.28 -11.76
CA ARG A 111 0.21 0.57 -11.67
C ARG A 111 1.48 -0.22 -11.88
N GLN A 112 1.57 -1.44 -11.33
CA GLN A 112 2.71 -2.33 -11.56
C GLN A 112 2.86 -2.67 -13.05
N LEU A 113 1.76 -3.04 -13.73
CA LEU A 113 1.75 -3.30 -15.17
C LEU A 113 2.19 -2.09 -15.99
N HIS A 114 1.70 -0.89 -15.65
CA HIS A 114 2.09 0.33 -16.35
C HIS A 114 3.55 0.70 -16.09
N LYS A 115 4.08 0.44 -14.90
CA LYS A 115 5.50 0.68 -14.57
C LYS A 115 6.40 -0.28 -15.33
N GLU A 116 6.07 -1.56 -15.37
CA GLU A 116 6.80 -2.56 -16.19
C GLU A 116 6.72 -2.20 -17.68
N ALA A 117 5.55 -1.78 -18.19
CA ALA A 117 5.40 -1.33 -19.58
C ALA A 117 6.22 -0.05 -19.91
N LEU A 118 6.45 0.82 -18.93
CA LEU A 118 7.31 2.00 -19.07
C LEU A 118 8.81 1.63 -19.05
N ASP A 119 9.21 0.60 -18.30
CA ASP A 119 10.58 0.06 -18.35
C ASP A 119 10.87 -0.64 -19.69
N PHE A 120 9.87 -1.27 -20.31
CA PHE A 120 9.98 -1.77 -21.70
C PHE A 120 10.18 -0.66 -22.76
N GLY A 121 9.95 0.61 -22.40
CA GLY A 121 10.12 1.77 -23.29
C GLY A 121 11.50 2.45 -23.23
N THR A 122 12.36 2.09 -22.28
CA THR A 122 13.61 2.85 -22.00
C THR A 122 14.89 2.02 -22.04
N GLU A 123 14.81 0.70 -22.25
CA GLU A 123 16.01 -0.16 -22.30
C GLU A 123 16.07 -1.06 -23.55
N TYR A 124 16.20 -0.45 -24.73
CA TYR A 124 16.83 -1.12 -25.88
C TYR A 124 17.71 -0.14 -26.67
N THR A 125 18.61 0.58 -25.99
CA THR A 125 19.76 1.23 -26.65
C THR A 125 20.96 1.32 -25.71
N SER A 126 21.62 0.19 -25.46
CA SER A 126 23.10 0.06 -25.43
C SER A 126 23.54 -1.23 -24.77
N LEU A 127 23.52 -2.33 -25.52
CA LEU A 127 24.38 -3.49 -25.26
C LEU A 127 24.93 -4.00 -26.60
N ASN A 128 25.74 -3.16 -27.25
CA ASN A 128 26.72 -3.59 -28.24
C ASN A 128 27.89 -2.60 -28.24
N ALA A 129 28.64 -2.58 -27.13
CA ALA A 129 30.02 -2.12 -27.12
C ALA A 129 30.87 -3.22 -26.47
N VAL A 130 31.62 -3.92 -27.31
CA VAL A 130 32.58 -4.96 -26.94
C VAL A 130 33.74 -4.31 -26.19
N PRO A 131 34.20 -4.82 -25.03
CA PRO A 131 35.46 -4.38 -24.47
C PRO A 131 36.60 -4.90 -25.34
N ALA A 132 37.32 -4.01 -26.01
CA ALA A 132 38.53 -4.33 -26.73
C ALA A 132 39.63 -4.80 -25.76
N ALA A 133 40.16 -6.00 -26.00
CA ALA A 133 41.28 -6.57 -25.29
C ALA A 133 42.59 -5.81 -25.58
N ALA A 134 43.40 -5.57 -24.55
CA ALA A 134 44.79 -5.14 -24.68
C ALA A 134 45.76 -6.29 -24.29
N PRO A 135 46.95 -6.41 -24.91
CA PRO A 135 47.78 -7.61 -24.81
C PRO A 135 48.86 -7.56 -23.71
N GLY A 136 49.04 -8.69 -23.03
CA GLY A 136 50.34 -9.31 -22.71
C GLY A 136 51.15 -8.84 -21.51
N ALA A 137 51.27 -9.69 -20.49
CA ALA A 137 52.52 -9.92 -19.74
C ALA A 137 52.48 -11.29 -19.03
N ALA A 138 53.50 -12.11 -19.29
CA ALA A 138 53.66 -13.48 -18.81
C ALA A 138 54.30 -13.54 -17.41
N VAL A 139 53.85 -14.48 -16.55
CA VAL A 139 54.67 -15.11 -15.48
C VAL A 139 54.16 -16.55 -15.23
N ALA A 140 55.10 -17.47 -15.03
CA ALA A 140 55.00 -18.94 -14.95
C ALA A 140 54.32 -19.53 -13.69
N PRO A 141 53.94 -20.83 -13.68
CA PRO A 141 53.36 -21.51 -12.51
C PRO A 141 54.38 -22.32 -11.69
N PRO A 142 54.16 -22.47 -10.37
CA PRO A 142 54.68 -23.61 -9.59
C PRO A 142 53.56 -24.46 -8.95
N PRO A 143 53.88 -25.65 -8.39
CA PRO A 143 53.18 -26.88 -8.76
C PRO A 143 52.28 -27.53 -7.69
N GLU A 144 51.66 -28.61 -8.15
CA GLU A 144 50.87 -29.65 -7.50
C GLU A 144 51.30 -30.06 -6.07
N GLN A 145 50.30 -30.24 -5.19
CA GLN A 145 50.35 -31.19 -4.09
C GLN A 145 48.99 -31.93 -3.97
N SER A 146 49.03 -33.24 -4.19
CA SER A 146 48.15 -34.25 -3.56
C SER A 146 48.85 -34.76 -2.29
N PRO A 147 48.15 -35.24 -1.24
CA PRO A 147 47.39 -36.51 -1.22
C PRO A 147 46.04 -36.34 -0.47
N GLU A 148 45.11 -37.28 -0.29
CA GLU A 148 45.17 -38.71 -0.01
C GLU A 148 43.74 -39.30 -0.11
N ALA A 149 43.61 -40.63 -0.04
CA ALA A 149 42.54 -41.39 -0.67
C ALA A 149 41.44 -41.95 0.27
N SER A 150 40.25 -42.15 -0.34
CA SER A 150 39.28 -43.27 -0.17
C SER A 150 38.38 -43.39 1.08
N PRO A 151 37.23 -44.14 1.02
CA PRO A 151 36.60 -44.82 -0.12
C PRO A 151 35.10 -44.55 -0.37
N ARG A 152 34.69 -44.96 -1.59
CA ARG A 152 33.34 -45.01 -2.15
C ARG A 152 32.47 -46.16 -1.60
N ARG A 153 31.14 -45.96 -1.60
CA ARG A 153 30.09 -46.97 -1.91
C ARG A 153 29.01 -46.29 -2.78
N ALA A 154 28.97 -46.62 -4.08
CA ALA A 154 28.03 -47.54 -4.76
C ALA A 154 26.63 -46.91 -4.97
N ARG A 155 26.36 -46.28 -6.13
CA ARG A 155 25.90 -46.85 -7.43
C ARG A 155 24.54 -47.55 -7.38
N HIS A 156 23.52 -46.92 -7.97
CA HIS A 156 22.58 -47.58 -8.87
C HIS A 156 22.21 -46.65 -10.04
N ARG A 157 22.15 -47.24 -11.23
CA ARG A 157 22.08 -46.67 -12.59
C ARG A 157 20.78 -47.14 -13.24
N LEU A 158 20.18 -46.24 -14.04
CA LEU A 158 19.14 -46.28 -15.10
C LEU A 158 18.61 -47.62 -15.66
N PRO A 159 17.48 -47.56 -16.42
CA PRO A 159 17.62 -47.59 -17.89
C PRO A 159 16.84 -46.51 -18.67
N GLU A 160 17.41 -46.17 -19.85
CA GLU A 160 16.87 -45.40 -20.98
C GLU A 160 15.85 -46.20 -21.82
N SER A 161 15.07 -45.51 -22.66
CA SER A 161 14.65 -46.02 -23.98
C SER A 161 14.35 -44.87 -24.98
N ASP A 162 15.15 -44.83 -26.06
CA ASP A 162 14.95 -44.45 -27.49
C ASP A 162 13.89 -43.39 -27.90
N ALA A 163 14.25 -42.20 -28.44
CA ALA A 163 14.70 -41.83 -29.81
C ALA A 163 13.52 -41.56 -30.81
N PRO A 164 13.63 -40.74 -31.90
CA PRO A 164 14.84 -40.17 -32.54
C PRO A 164 14.81 -38.67 -32.98
N ALA A 165 15.96 -38.23 -33.50
CA ALA A 165 16.35 -36.94 -34.13
C ALA A 165 15.67 -36.68 -35.51
N ALA A 166 15.72 -35.55 -36.23
CA ALA A 166 16.50 -34.30 -36.35
C ALA A 166 15.67 -33.32 -37.27
N PRO A 167 16.15 -32.20 -37.88
CA PRO A 167 17.38 -31.42 -37.68
C PRO A 167 17.15 -29.88 -37.58
N ALA A 168 18.26 -29.18 -37.35
CA ALA A 168 18.43 -27.73 -37.27
C ALA A 168 18.34 -27.01 -38.64
N MET A 169 17.88 -25.76 -38.64
CA MET A 169 18.12 -24.77 -39.70
C MET A 169 18.29 -23.37 -39.07
N SER A 170 19.50 -22.81 -39.21
CA SER A 170 19.85 -21.43 -38.91
C SER A 170 19.20 -20.44 -39.90
N PRO A 171 19.03 -19.15 -39.52
CA PRO A 171 18.45 -18.14 -40.41
C PRO A 171 19.50 -17.53 -41.37
N PRO A 172 19.09 -17.02 -42.55
CA PRO A 172 19.90 -16.10 -43.33
C PRO A 172 19.32 -14.68 -43.32
N ALA A 173 20.22 -13.71 -43.25
CA ALA A 173 20.12 -12.37 -43.85
C ALA A 173 21.53 -12.05 -44.40
N PRO A 174 21.77 -11.04 -45.26
CA PRO A 174 20.85 -10.11 -45.95
C PRO A 174 21.11 -10.01 -47.47
N GLU A 175 20.28 -9.27 -48.21
CA GLU A 175 20.69 -8.66 -49.49
C GLU A 175 19.97 -7.31 -49.69
N SER A 176 20.71 -6.37 -50.28
CA SER A 176 20.48 -4.93 -50.33
C SER A 176 20.34 -4.43 -51.78
N LEU A 177 19.85 -3.18 -51.94
CA LEU A 177 19.95 -2.27 -53.10
C LEU A 177 18.91 -2.50 -54.23
N ASP A 178 18.28 -1.52 -54.89
CA ASP A 178 18.44 -0.06 -55.05
C ASP A 178 17.10 0.47 -55.67
N ALA A 179 16.54 1.61 -55.24
CA ALA A 179 16.65 2.97 -55.80
C ALA A 179 15.55 3.37 -56.81
N GLU A 180 14.82 4.47 -56.52
CA GLU A 180 14.48 5.48 -57.53
C GLU A 180 14.31 6.88 -56.92
N GLN A 181 14.60 7.90 -57.73
CA GLN A 181 15.27 9.15 -57.39
C GLN A 181 14.36 10.39 -57.61
N ALA A 182 14.36 11.33 -56.64
CA ALA A 182 14.43 12.83 -56.67
C ALA A 182 13.66 13.67 -57.76
N PRO A 183 13.40 15.01 -57.61
CA PRO A 183 14.20 16.00 -56.87
C PRO A 183 13.51 17.20 -56.16
N GLU A 184 14.33 17.92 -55.36
CA GLU A 184 14.09 19.25 -54.76
C GLU A 184 14.17 20.41 -55.79
N PRO A 185 13.94 21.67 -55.37
CA PRO A 185 15.11 22.49 -55.03
C PRO A 185 14.99 23.39 -53.77
N ALA A 186 16.15 23.60 -53.14
CA ALA A 186 16.52 24.64 -52.16
C ALA A 186 16.46 26.08 -52.76
N VAL A 187 16.66 27.24 -52.10
CA VAL A 187 17.54 27.67 -51.01
C VAL A 187 17.06 29.07 -50.51
N ALA A 188 17.45 29.44 -49.28
CA ALA A 188 18.02 30.75 -48.88
C ALA A 188 17.17 31.74 -48.06
N THR A 189 17.51 31.83 -46.76
CA THR A 189 17.40 33.00 -45.87
C THR A 189 18.32 34.13 -46.37
N PRO A 190 18.03 35.43 -46.14
CA PRO A 190 18.64 36.12 -44.97
C PRO A 190 17.91 37.37 -44.39
N ALA A 191 18.15 37.59 -43.09
CA ALA A 191 18.39 38.85 -42.34
C ALA A 191 17.43 40.08 -42.35
N GLU A 192 17.14 40.55 -41.12
CA GLU A 192 16.68 41.89 -40.66
C GLU A 192 17.48 43.08 -41.23
N PRO A 193 16.90 44.31 -41.35
CA PRO A 193 16.83 45.26 -40.20
C PRO A 193 15.69 46.32 -40.17
N ILE A 194 15.38 46.76 -38.94
CA ILE A 194 15.07 48.12 -38.41
C ILE A 194 14.58 49.20 -39.41
N VAL A 195 13.38 49.78 -39.20
CA VAL A 195 13.12 51.22 -38.82
C VAL A 195 11.62 51.46 -38.45
N GLU A 196 11.36 52.08 -37.30
CA GLU A 196 10.18 52.94 -37.00
C GLU A 196 10.39 54.36 -37.62
N PRO A 197 9.47 55.36 -37.56
CA PRO A 197 8.10 55.44 -37.02
C PRO A 197 7.09 56.10 -38.00
N THR A 198 5.80 56.19 -37.66
CA THR A 198 5.02 57.46 -37.71
C THR A 198 3.71 57.34 -36.92
N SER A 199 3.56 58.34 -36.05
CA SER A 199 2.50 58.66 -35.12
C SER A 199 1.09 58.82 -35.71
N THR A 200 0.09 58.30 -35.00
CA THR A 200 -1.20 59.00 -34.85
C THR A 200 -1.64 58.92 -33.39
N ALA A 201 -1.49 60.03 -32.68
CA ALA A 201 -2.04 60.24 -31.36
C ALA A 201 -3.56 60.41 -31.41
N SER A 202 -4.28 59.77 -30.48
CA SER A 202 -5.58 60.26 -29.98
C SER A 202 -5.94 59.58 -28.65
N VAL A 203 -5.87 60.38 -27.59
CA VAL A 203 -6.58 60.37 -26.29
C VAL A 203 -6.60 59.10 -25.40
N PRO A 204 -6.09 59.15 -24.15
CA PRO A 204 -6.26 58.07 -23.20
C PRO A 204 -7.65 58.15 -22.54
N VAL A 205 -8.45 57.11 -22.69
CA VAL A 205 -9.50 56.78 -21.72
C VAL A 205 -8.78 56.08 -20.57
N VAL A 206 -8.81 56.70 -19.39
CA VAL A 206 -8.39 56.07 -18.13
C VAL A 206 -9.30 54.85 -17.94
N ALA A 207 -8.77 53.66 -18.22
CA ALA A 207 -9.37 52.42 -17.76
C ALA A 207 -9.05 52.32 -16.27
N ASP A 208 -10.11 52.27 -15.45
CA ASP A 208 -10.02 51.91 -14.04
C ASP A 208 -9.19 50.64 -13.90
N GLN A 209 -8.01 50.79 -13.31
CA GLN A 209 -7.22 49.69 -12.81
C GLN A 209 -8.05 49.06 -11.68
N PRO A 210 -8.44 47.77 -11.74
CA PRO A 210 -9.11 47.16 -10.60
C PRO A 210 -8.15 47.22 -9.41
N GLU A 211 -8.54 48.01 -8.41
CA GLU A 211 -7.91 48.09 -7.12
C GLU A 211 -7.75 46.65 -6.57
N PRO A 212 -6.58 46.25 -6.07
CA PRO A 212 -6.40 44.93 -5.49
C PRO A 212 -7.43 44.78 -4.37
N ALA A 213 -8.35 43.82 -4.53
CA ALA A 213 -9.32 43.50 -3.51
C ALA A 213 -8.59 43.29 -2.18
N PRO A 214 -9.07 43.86 -1.06
CA PRO A 214 -8.42 43.69 0.22
C PRO A 214 -8.29 42.20 0.50
N ALA A 215 -7.06 41.75 0.79
CA ALA A 215 -6.82 40.41 1.29
C ALA A 215 -7.80 40.16 2.44
N LYS A 216 -8.68 39.17 2.30
CA LYS A 216 -9.59 38.77 3.37
C LYS A 216 -8.74 38.59 4.63
N PRO A 217 -9.12 39.16 5.78
CA PRO A 217 -8.38 38.91 7.01
C PRO A 217 -8.35 37.39 7.20
N THR A 218 -7.16 36.81 7.19
CA THR A 218 -6.96 35.42 7.57
C THR A 218 -7.34 35.36 9.04
N VAL A 219 -8.57 34.95 9.33
CA VAL A 219 -8.97 34.66 10.71
C VAL A 219 -8.00 33.59 11.18
N ALA A 220 -7.17 33.91 12.17
CA ALA A 220 -6.27 32.95 12.76
C ALA A 220 -7.11 31.75 13.23
N GLU A 221 -6.75 30.55 12.76
CA GLU A 221 -7.38 29.29 13.20
C GLU A 221 -7.26 29.22 14.73
N SER A 222 -8.36 28.88 15.42
CA SER A 222 -8.26 28.68 16.88
C SER A 222 -7.45 27.42 17.19
N ASP A 223 -6.81 27.38 18.36
CA ASP A 223 -6.02 26.22 18.77
C ASP A 223 -6.86 24.92 18.77
N GLU A 224 -8.13 24.99 19.20
CA GLU A 224 -9.09 23.88 19.12
C GLU A 224 -9.40 23.46 17.67
N GLN A 225 -9.58 24.40 16.74
CA GLN A 225 -9.80 24.11 15.32
C GLN A 225 -8.59 23.43 14.70
N ARG A 226 -7.38 23.92 15.02
CA ARG A 226 -6.11 23.32 14.61
C ARG A 226 -5.99 21.88 15.12
N LEU A 227 -6.25 21.63 16.40
CA LEU A 227 -6.19 20.29 16.97
C LEU A 227 -7.18 19.33 16.29
N ARG A 228 -8.43 19.76 16.06
CA ARG A 228 -9.43 18.96 15.34
C ARG A 228 -9.01 18.66 13.90
N ARG A 229 -8.40 19.63 13.21
CA ARG A 229 -7.85 19.44 11.85
C ARG A 229 -6.77 18.36 11.83
N LEU A 230 -5.78 18.43 12.74
CA LEU A 230 -4.70 17.44 12.83
C LEU A 230 -5.24 16.04 13.16
N LEU A 231 -6.19 15.96 14.10
CA LEU A 231 -6.84 14.71 14.49
C LEU A 231 -7.62 14.07 13.33
N ALA A 232 -8.29 14.88 12.51
CA ALA A 232 -9.06 14.40 11.37
C ALA A 232 -8.20 13.74 10.28
N VAL A 233 -6.93 14.15 10.13
CA VAL A 233 -6.00 13.53 9.16
C VAL A 233 -5.81 12.05 9.47
N VAL A 234 -5.53 11.70 10.72
CA VAL A 234 -5.25 10.30 11.11
C VAL A 234 -6.52 9.50 11.35
N ALA A 235 -7.55 10.11 11.95
CA ALA A 235 -8.80 9.42 12.23
C ALA A 235 -9.61 9.10 10.97
N ARG A 236 -9.38 9.80 9.84
CA ARG A 236 -9.98 9.42 8.54
C ARG A 236 -9.28 8.24 7.89
N GLN A 237 -7.97 8.11 8.09
CA GLN A 237 -7.20 6.98 7.58
C GLN A 237 -7.51 5.71 8.38
N GLU A 238 -7.61 5.84 9.71
CA GLU A 238 -7.94 4.72 10.59
C GLU A 238 -9.06 5.09 11.59
N PRO A 239 -10.34 5.09 11.14
CA PRO A 239 -11.49 5.44 11.98
C PRO A 239 -11.85 4.37 13.01
N GLY A 240 -11.25 3.19 12.93
CA GLY A 240 -11.44 2.10 13.90
C GLY A 240 -10.70 2.32 15.22
N LEU A 241 -9.77 3.27 15.27
CA LEU A 241 -8.93 3.56 16.44
C LEU A 241 -9.41 4.78 17.22
N ARG A 242 -9.11 4.80 18.52
CA ARG A 242 -9.21 6.02 19.32
C ARG A 242 -7.96 6.86 19.13
N TRP A 243 -8.15 8.16 18.99
CA TRP A 243 -7.08 9.12 18.77
C TRP A 243 -7.21 10.28 19.76
N ALA A 244 -6.10 10.83 20.18
CA ALA A 244 -6.04 12.05 20.98
C ALA A 244 -4.86 12.91 20.51
N VAL A 245 -5.06 14.23 20.51
CA VAL A 245 -4.03 15.20 20.19
C VAL A 245 -4.12 16.35 21.19
N GLY A 246 -2.97 16.90 21.60
CA GLY A 246 -2.97 18.03 22.51
C GLY A 246 -1.76 18.93 22.38
N THR A 247 -1.92 20.17 22.81
CA THR A 247 -0.84 21.15 22.94
C THR A 247 -0.34 21.19 24.39
N PHE A 248 0.97 21.25 24.56
CA PHE A 248 1.62 21.30 25.88
C PHE A 248 2.16 22.69 26.17
N ALA A 249 2.51 22.93 27.44
CA ALA A 249 3.00 24.23 27.91
C ALA A 249 4.30 24.68 27.20
N ASP A 250 5.09 23.74 26.68
CA ASP A 250 6.30 24.00 25.88
C ASP A 250 6.00 24.34 24.41
N GLY A 251 4.73 24.38 24.02
CA GLY A 251 4.27 24.64 22.65
C GLY A 251 4.29 23.40 21.74
N SER A 252 4.73 22.24 22.23
CA SER A 252 4.70 21.01 21.46
C SER A 252 3.26 20.53 21.24
N THR A 253 3.02 19.87 20.10
CA THR A 253 1.76 19.19 19.80
C THR A 253 2.02 17.69 19.75
N ARG A 254 1.35 16.90 20.59
CA ARG A 254 1.52 15.43 20.62
C ARG A 254 0.28 14.74 20.10
N LEU A 255 0.46 13.70 19.27
CA LEU A 255 -0.58 12.84 18.75
C LEU A 255 -0.42 11.41 19.32
N VAL A 256 -1.54 10.82 19.73
CA VAL A 256 -1.57 9.53 20.44
C VAL A 256 -2.74 8.68 19.94
N THR A 257 -2.53 7.37 19.86
CA THR A 257 -3.58 6.35 19.84
C THR A 257 -3.29 5.34 20.94
N ASP A 258 -4.30 4.69 21.50
CA ASP A 258 -4.12 3.71 22.57
C ASP A 258 -3.83 2.29 22.07
N ILE A 259 -3.79 2.06 20.76
CA ILE A 259 -3.35 0.77 20.25
C ILE A 259 -1.88 0.53 20.64
N ALA A 260 -1.61 -0.67 21.16
CA ALA A 260 -0.27 -1.15 21.45
C ALA A 260 0.63 -0.14 22.21
N ASN A 261 0.12 0.44 23.31
CA ASN A 261 0.86 1.31 24.24
C ASN A 261 1.25 2.72 23.69
N GLY A 262 0.64 3.17 22.59
CA GLY A 262 0.99 4.45 21.96
C GLY A 262 1.67 4.32 20.60
N TRP A 263 1.83 3.09 20.09
CA TRP A 263 2.40 2.84 18.78
C TRP A 263 1.46 3.33 17.66
N ILE A 264 2.00 4.02 16.66
CA ILE A 264 1.26 4.38 15.45
C ILE A 264 1.49 3.30 14.38
N PRO A 265 0.43 2.62 13.88
CA PRO A 265 0.56 1.68 12.78
C PRO A 265 1.23 2.26 11.53
N SER A 266 1.86 1.39 10.73
CA SER A 266 2.36 1.75 9.40
C SER A 266 1.20 2.11 8.46
N GLY A 267 1.51 2.82 7.38
CA GLY A 267 0.50 3.24 6.40
C GLY A 267 -0.42 4.37 6.87
N ILE A 268 -0.19 4.95 8.06
CA ILE A 268 -0.86 6.16 8.52
C ILE A 268 0.04 7.36 8.25
N GLU A 269 -0.38 8.27 7.39
CA GLU A 269 0.27 9.54 7.18
C GLU A 269 0.06 10.45 8.38
N LEU A 270 1.16 11.03 8.88
CA LEU A 270 1.16 11.85 10.09
C LEU A 270 1.21 13.33 9.72
N PRO A 271 0.41 14.20 10.36
CA PRO A 271 0.53 15.63 10.16
C PRO A 271 1.93 16.14 10.50
N ASP A 272 2.46 17.06 9.71
CA ASP A 272 3.76 17.65 9.98
C ASP A 272 3.76 18.43 11.31
N GLY A 273 4.89 18.40 12.00
CA GLY A 273 5.10 19.09 13.28
C GLY A 273 4.42 18.48 14.51
N VAL A 274 3.77 17.31 14.40
CA VAL A 274 3.31 16.56 15.58
C VAL A 274 4.44 15.70 16.15
N GLN A 275 4.40 15.47 17.46
CA GLN A 275 5.26 14.54 18.18
C GLN A 275 4.49 13.26 18.51
N LEU A 276 5.17 12.13 18.47
CA LEU A 276 4.61 10.84 18.92
C LEU A 276 5.12 10.51 20.33
N LEU A 277 4.51 9.51 20.95
CA LEU A 277 5.08 8.93 22.18
C LEU A 277 6.34 8.12 21.85
N GLU A 278 7.34 8.24 22.72
CA GLU A 278 8.52 7.37 22.71
C GLU A 278 8.11 5.92 23.02
N PRO A 279 8.79 4.91 22.44
CA PRO A 279 8.54 3.50 22.74
C PRO A 279 8.61 3.19 24.24
N ASP A 280 7.50 2.74 24.82
CA ASP A 280 7.42 2.35 26.23
C ASP A 280 6.18 1.48 26.48
N ARG A 281 6.13 0.80 27.64
CA ARG A 281 4.96 0.07 28.10
C ARG A 281 4.02 1.01 28.84
N ARG A 282 2.81 1.21 28.32
CA ARG A 282 1.81 2.13 28.87
C ARG A 282 0.43 1.50 28.77
N SER A 283 -0.39 1.73 29.79
CA SER A 283 -1.80 1.35 29.80
C SER A 283 -2.69 2.58 29.77
N GLY A 284 -3.95 2.39 29.36
CA GLY A 284 -4.96 3.43 29.37
C GLY A 284 -5.45 3.79 27.97
N THR A 285 -6.39 4.73 27.94
CA THR A 285 -6.96 5.28 26.72
C THR A 285 -6.05 6.33 26.07
N ALA A 286 -6.32 6.70 24.83
CA ALA A 286 -5.50 7.67 24.10
C ALA A 286 -5.40 9.02 24.84
N THR A 287 -6.48 9.45 25.49
CA THR A 287 -6.51 10.68 26.31
C THR A 287 -5.71 10.55 27.60
N GLU A 288 -5.76 9.39 28.26
CA GLU A 288 -4.96 9.13 29.47
C GLU A 288 -3.46 9.10 29.15
N MET A 289 -3.08 8.48 28.02
CA MET A 289 -1.69 8.45 27.54
C MET A 289 -1.16 9.82 27.10
N LEU A 290 -2.05 10.71 26.65
CA LEU A 290 -1.67 12.09 26.29
C LEU A 290 -1.22 12.89 27.53
N GLY A 291 -1.84 12.66 28.69
CA GLY A 291 -1.49 13.32 29.95
C GLY A 291 -1.98 14.76 30.06
N GLU A 292 -1.26 15.59 30.83
CA GLU A 292 -1.65 16.97 31.15
C GLU A 292 -1.33 17.96 30.02
N ALA A 293 -2.17 17.97 28.98
CA ALA A 293 -2.12 18.96 27.91
C ALA A 293 -2.94 20.22 28.26
N LYS A 294 -2.52 21.38 27.75
CA LYS A 294 -3.20 22.67 27.92
C LYS A 294 -4.53 22.67 27.16
N GLU A 295 -4.52 22.15 25.95
CA GLU A 295 -5.70 21.95 25.11
C GLU A 295 -5.64 20.58 24.46
N THR A 296 -6.79 19.95 24.30
CA THR A 296 -6.90 18.58 23.79
C THR A 296 -8.08 18.44 22.85
N ALA A 297 -7.92 17.61 21.83
CA ALA A 297 -9.01 17.05 21.04
C ALA A 297 -8.87 15.53 20.99
N SER A 298 -9.99 14.81 21.05
CA SER A 298 -10.03 13.35 21.00
C SER A 298 -11.10 12.86 20.02
N TYR A 299 -10.88 11.67 19.49
CA TYR A 299 -11.78 10.97 18.58
C TYR A 299 -11.97 9.54 19.09
N SER A 300 -13.22 9.11 19.15
CA SER A 300 -13.61 7.71 19.31
C SER A 300 -14.22 7.18 18.01
N PRO A 301 -14.10 5.86 17.75
CA PRO A 301 -14.71 5.24 16.57
C PRO A 301 -16.19 5.59 16.43
N GLY A 302 -16.55 6.18 15.29
CA GLY A 302 -17.92 6.63 14.99
C GLY A 302 -18.20 8.11 15.27
N ASP A 303 -17.27 8.84 15.91
CA ASP A 303 -17.38 10.28 16.07
C ASP A 303 -17.35 11.00 14.70
N ARG A 304 -17.93 12.19 14.66
CA ARG A 304 -17.97 13.01 13.43
C ARG A 304 -16.68 13.84 13.33
N LEU A 305 -15.96 13.69 12.22
CA LEU A 305 -14.68 14.38 11.97
C LEU A 305 -14.79 15.69 11.17
N GLY A 306 -16.01 16.19 10.93
CA GLY A 306 -16.23 17.28 9.98
C GLY A 306 -15.84 16.91 8.53
N TRP A 307 -16.15 17.76 7.57
CA TRP A 307 -15.76 17.57 6.17
C TRP A 307 -14.31 17.99 5.94
N ALA A 308 -13.67 17.46 4.90
CA ALA A 308 -12.30 17.86 4.57
C ALA A 308 -12.20 19.34 4.18
N SER A 309 -13.24 19.88 3.55
CA SER A 309 -13.40 21.29 3.23
C SER A 309 -13.54 22.21 4.44
N ASP A 310 -13.84 21.66 5.61
CA ASP A 310 -14.05 22.45 6.83
C ASP A 310 -12.70 22.91 7.42
N PHE A 311 -11.58 22.39 6.90
CA PHE A 311 -10.24 22.59 7.43
C PHE A 311 -9.27 23.03 6.35
N ALA A 312 -8.22 23.76 6.77
CA ALA A 312 -7.07 24.02 5.91
C ALA A 312 -6.36 22.70 5.52
N VAL A 313 -5.65 22.73 4.39
CA VAL A 313 -4.77 21.61 3.99
C VAL A 313 -3.70 21.41 5.07
N THR A 314 -3.40 20.15 5.35
CA THR A 314 -2.40 19.75 6.36
C THR A 314 -1.34 18.93 5.65
N ASP A 315 -0.10 19.41 5.67
CA ASP A 315 1.03 18.66 5.12
C ASP A 315 1.30 17.42 6.00
N THR A 316 1.72 16.33 5.36
CA THR A 316 2.07 15.07 6.03
C THR A 316 3.57 14.81 5.95
N SER A 317 4.11 14.11 6.95
CA SER A 317 5.55 13.96 7.12
C SER A 317 5.90 12.64 7.81
N VAL A 318 7.07 12.07 7.49
CA VAL A 318 7.65 10.92 8.20
C VAL A 318 8.42 11.35 9.46
N GLU A 319 8.79 12.62 9.54
CA GLU A 319 9.60 13.19 10.64
C GLU A 319 9.05 12.91 12.05
N PRO A 320 7.72 12.88 12.30
CA PRO A 320 7.17 12.52 13.60
C PRO A 320 7.58 11.12 14.10
N ARG A 321 7.96 10.21 13.19
CA ARG A 321 8.45 8.86 13.53
C ARG A 321 9.93 8.84 13.91
N ARG A 322 10.67 9.94 13.78
CA ARG A 322 12.11 9.94 14.06
C ARG A 322 12.38 9.66 15.54
N LEU A 323 13.17 8.61 15.78
CA LEU A 323 13.70 8.23 17.09
C LEU A 323 15.22 8.16 17.03
N ALA A 324 15.86 7.95 18.19
CA ALA A 324 17.28 7.61 18.24
C ALA A 324 17.55 6.35 17.36
N PRO A 325 18.61 6.37 16.53
CA PRO A 325 18.91 5.26 15.64
C PRO A 325 19.31 4.02 16.44
N VAL A 326 18.82 2.86 16.00
CA VAL A 326 19.21 1.56 16.53
C VAL A 326 20.47 1.08 15.83
N ASP A 327 21.53 0.83 16.62
CA ASP A 327 22.78 0.25 16.12
C ASP A 327 22.53 -1.10 15.45
N ASP A 328 23.13 -1.31 14.27
CA ASP A 328 23.01 -2.52 13.47
C ASP A 328 21.54 -2.93 13.20
N LEU A 329 20.67 -1.95 12.96
CA LEU A 329 19.21 -2.15 12.76
C LEU A 329 18.90 -3.33 11.84
N ALA A 330 19.53 -3.40 10.67
CA ALA A 330 19.25 -4.43 9.69
C ALA A 330 19.65 -5.84 10.15
N TRP A 331 20.78 -5.95 10.87
CA TRP A 331 21.20 -7.21 11.48
C TRP A 331 20.22 -7.65 12.57
N ARG A 332 19.88 -6.74 13.51
CA ARG A 332 18.95 -7.02 14.60
C ARG A 332 17.55 -7.37 14.10
N LEU A 333 17.10 -6.70 13.04
CA LEU A 333 15.82 -7.00 12.39
C LEU A 333 15.86 -8.37 11.68
N SER A 334 16.98 -8.72 11.05
CA SER A 334 17.16 -10.05 10.46
C SER A 334 17.07 -11.13 11.55
N GLU A 335 17.73 -10.93 12.68
CA GLU A 335 17.65 -11.86 13.82
C GLU A 335 16.21 -11.99 14.35
N ALA A 336 15.52 -10.86 14.57
CA ALA A 336 14.14 -10.85 15.08
C ALA A 336 13.10 -11.47 14.12
N THR A 337 13.38 -11.49 12.82
CA THR A 337 12.50 -12.08 11.80
C THR A 337 12.83 -13.54 11.49
N HIS A 338 14.01 -14.03 11.90
CA HIS A 338 14.46 -15.38 11.60
C HIS A 338 13.66 -16.41 12.43
N TRP A 339 13.00 -17.35 11.75
CA TRP A 339 12.15 -18.40 12.35
C TRP A 339 11.03 -17.89 13.28
N ARG A 340 10.57 -16.65 13.09
CA ARG A 340 9.49 -16.12 13.92
C ARG A 340 8.13 -16.66 13.46
N GLU A 341 7.44 -17.29 14.39
CA GLU A 341 6.07 -17.76 14.18
C GLU A 341 5.11 -16.60 13.87
N GLY A 342 4.28 -16.80 12.84
CA GLY A 342 3.30 -15.81 12.38
C GLY A 342 3.84 -14.77 11.39
N LEU A 343 5.13 -14.78 11.04
CA LEU A 343 5.65 -13.98 9.92
C LEU A 343 5.68 -14.76 8.60
N PRO A 344 5.43 -14.10 7.45
CA PRO A 344 5.66 -14.68 6.14
C PRO A 344 7.14 -14.99 5.93
N ARG A 345 7.44 -16.12 5.26
CA ARG A 345 8.82 -16.58 4.99
C ARG A 345 9.70 -15.53 4.30
N MET A 346 9.12 -14.66 3.48
CA MET A 346 9.87 -13.61 2.77
C MET A 346 10.44 -12.54 3.69
N ALA A 347 9.89 -12.31 4.89
CA ALA A 347 10.27 -11.17 5.71
C ALA A 347 11.78 -11.12 5.97
N ASN A 348 12.37 -12.22 6.42
CA ASN A 348 13.82 -12.28 6.67
C ASN A 348 14.65 -12.10 5.38
N THR A 349 14.20 -12.65 4.26
CA THR A 349 14.87 -12.49 2.96
C THR A 349 14.92 -11.02 2.55
N LEU A 350 13.80 -10.30 2.68
CA LEU A 350 13.71 -8.88 2.30
C LEU A 350 14.53 -7.97 3.21
N VAL A 351 14.60 -8.29 4.51
CA VAL A 351 15.51 -7.58 5.43
C VAL A 351 16.96 -7.71 4.94
N ARG A 352 17.40 -8.93 4.60
CA ARG A 352 18.78 -9.15 4.14
C ARG A 352 19.08 -8.49 2.79
N ALA A 353 18.12 -8.51 1.87
CA ALA A 353 18.25 -7.84 0.57
C ALA A 353 18.32 -6.32 0.71
N GLY A 354 17.43 -5.71 1.50
CA GLY A 354 17.48 -4.27 1.78
C GLY A 354 18.73 -3.85 2.56
N ALA A 355 19.22 -4.68 3.49
CA ALA A 355 20.45 -4.43 4.22
C ALA A 355 21.70 -4.43 3.33
N ALA A 356 21.70 -5.28 2.31
CA ALA A 356 22.81 -5.42 1.37
C ALA A 356 22.79 -4.37 0.26
N ASP A 357 21.77 -3.51 0.22
CA ASP A 357 21.51 -2.53 -0.84
C ASP A 357 21.48 -3.19 -2.24
N THR A 358 21.10 -4.46 -2.30
CA THR A 358 21.06 -5.25 -3.55
C THR A 358 19.80 -4.99 -4.37
N GLY A 359 18.95 -4.06 -3.90
CA GLY A 359 17.60 -3.86 -4.40
C GLY A 359 16.63 -4.96 -3.97
N VAL A 360 15.37 -4.58 -3.79
CA VAL A 360 14.24 -5.49 -3.62
C VAL A 360 13.29 -5.22 -4.78
N ILE A 361 12.82 -6.27 -5.46
CA ILE A 361 11.91 -6.08 -6.60
C ILE A 361 10.53 -5.61 -6.10
N ASP A 362 9.89 -4.73 -6.86
CA ASP A 362 8.60 -4.11 -6.47
C ASP A 362 7.53 -5.15 -6.13
N ALA A 363 7.48 -6.26 -6.86
CA ALA A 363 6.52 -7.35 -6.62
C ALA A 363 6.67 -7.97 -5.22
N GLU A 364 7.89 -8.08 -4.69
CA GLU A 364 8.14 -8.59 -3.34
C GLU A 364 7.74 -7.58 -2.27
N ILE A 365 7.95 -6.29 -2.53
CA ILE A 365 7.49 -5.19 -1.66
C ILE A 365 5.96 -5.17 -1.60
N ASP A 366 5.28 -5.33 -2.74
CA ASP A 366 3.82 -5.37 -2.79
C ASP A 366 3.26 -6.59 -2.07
N LEU A 367 3.90 -7.75 -2.22
CA LEU A 367 3.53 -8.95 -1.48
C LEU A 367 3.72 -8.76 0.05
N LEU A 368 4.80 -8.11 0.47
CA LEU A 368 5.03 -7.75 1.85
C LEU A 368 3.94 -6.81 2.39
N ARG A 369 3.56 -5.79 1.63
CA ARG A 369 2.47 -4.86 1.97
C ARG A 369 1.13 -5.57 2.14
N VAL A 370 0.82 -6.54 1.27
CA VAL A 370 -0.39 -7.36 1.40
C VAL A 370 -0.39 -8.14 2.73
N HIS A 371 0.75 -8.71 3.12
CA HIS A 371 0.87 -9.38 4.42
C HIS A 371 0.72 -8.41 5.59
N LEU A 372 1.34 -7.23 5.50
CA LEU A 372 1.24 -6.18 6.51
C LEU A 372 -0.20 -5.69 6.68
N ASP A 373 -0.92 -5.40 5.59
CA ASP A 373 -2.31 -4.95 5.62
C ASP A 373 -3.24 -6.05 6.15
N THR A 374 -3.02 -7.31 5.78
CA THR A 374 -3.79 -8.43 6.31
C THR A 374 -3.65 -8.53 7.83
N MET A 375 -2.44 -8.30 8.34
CA MET A 375 -2.17 -8.40 9.76
C MET A 375 -2.64 -7.16 10.54
N ARG A 376 -2.50 -5.96 9.95
CA ARG A 376 -3.13 -4.73 10.46
C ARG A 376 -4.65 -4.91 10.58
N TYR A 377 -5.28 -5.52 9.58
CA TYR A 377 -6.70 -5.82 9.62
C TYR A 377 -7.06 -6.73 10.81
N GLN A 378 -6.31 -7.83 11.00
CA GLN A 378 -6.53 -8.74 12.13
C GLN A 378 -6.34 -8.04 13.48
N LEU A 379 -5.37 -7.12 13.54
CA LEU A 379 -5.05 -6.34 14.72
C LEU A 379 -6.21 -5.39 15.08
N LEU A 380 -6.69 -4.62 14.10
CA LEU A 380 -7.81 -3.69 14.26
C LEU A 380 -9.13 -4.40 14.56
N ALA A 381 -9.33 -5.61 14.04
CA ALA A 381 -10.52 -6.41 14.33
C ALA A 381 -10.59 -6.89 15.80
N GLN A 382 -9.44 -6.99 16.48
CA GLN A 382 -9.34 -7.38 17.89
C GLN A 382 -9.27 -6.18 18.84
N TYR A 383 -9.10 -4.96 18.31
CA TYR A 383 -9.01 -3.76 19.12
C TYR A 383 -10.30 -3.55 19.96
N PRO A 384 -10.19 -3.21 21.26
CA PRO A 384 -8.97 -2.79 21.98
C PRO A 384 -8.10 -3.94 22.54
N ASP A 385 -8.59 -5.18 22.52
CA ASP A 385 -7.96 -6.35 23.15
C ASP A 385 -7.05 -7.13 22.19
N SER A 386 -6.21 -6.41 21.45
CA SER A 386 -5.33 -6.99 20.43
C SER A 386 -4.29 -7.97 21.00
N ASP A 387 -4.12 -9.14 20.37
CA ASP A 387 -3.07 -10.09 20.71
C ASP A 387 -1.65 -9.48 20.60
N ALA A 388 -0.83 -9.71 21.64
CA ALA A 388 0.51 -9.18 21.73
C ALA A 388 1.46 -9.76 20.66
N ALA A 389 1.32 -11.05 20.32
CA ALA A 389 2.17 -11.66 19.29
C ALA A 389 1.87 -11.04 17.92
N LEU A 390 0.59 -10.82 17.62
CA LEU A 390 0.13 -10.13 16.41
C LEU A 390 0.65 -8.69 16.31
N VAL A 391 0.56 -7.90 17.40
CA VAL A 391 1.13 -6.54 17.47
C VAL A 391 2.62 -6.55 17.12
N LEU A 392 3.39 -7.42 17.78
CA LEU A 392 4.83 -7.51 17.56
C LEU A 392 5.16 -7.96 16.14
N ASN A 393 4.40 -8.89 15.57
CA ASN A 393 4.57 -9.32 14.17
C ASN A 393 4.31 -8.14 13.22
N CYS A 394 3.30 -7.31 13.50
CA CYS A 394 2.99 -6.10 12.74
C CYS A 394 4.11 -5.07 12.75
N MET A 395 4.74 -4.86 13.90
CA MET A 395 5.91 -3.98 14.00
C MET A 395 7.09 -4.51 13.16
N LEU A 396 7.35 -5.82 13.18
CA LEU A 396 8.44 -6.39 12.38
C LEU A 396 8.18 -6.33 10.87
N LEU A 397 6.95 -6.57 10.41
CA LEU A 397 6.63 -6.41 8.99
C LEU A 397 6.72 -4.95 8.54
N ALA A 398 6.24 -4.01 9.34
CA ALA A 398 6.39 -2.59 9.07
C ALA A 398 7.86 -2.15 9.03
N ALA A 399 8.70 -2.66 9.94
CA ALA A 399 10.13 -2.41 9.92
C ALA A 399 10.82 -3.01 8.68
N THR A 400 10.38 -4.20 8.26
CA THR A 400 10.87 -4.87 7.05
C THR A 400 10.52 -4.09 5.79
N GLU A 401 9.30 -3.54 5.72
CA GLU A 401 8.90 -2.67 4.60
C GLU A 401 9.79 -1.43 4.52
N GLY A 402 10.05 -0.78 5.66
CA GLY A 402 10.94 0.39 5.71
C GLY A 402 12.35 0.07 5.21
N ILE A 403 12.93 -1.06 5.62
CA ILE A 403 14.25 -1.49 5.10
C ILE A 403 14.19 -1.79 3.60
N ALA A 404 13.16 -2.51 3.14
CA ALA A 404 13.04 -2.91 1.73
C ALA A 404 12.80 -1.70 0.79
N THR A 405 12.22 -0.62 1.29
CA THR A 405 11.91 0.60 0.52
C THR A 405 12.91 1.74 0.73
N GLY A 406 13.90 1.57 1.62
CA GLY A 406 14.87 2.61 1.98
C GLY A 406 14.36 3.66 2.97
N ASP A 407 13.13 3.53 3.49
CA ASP A 407 12.61 4.37 4.58
C ASP A 407 13.19 3.93 5.94
N THR A 408 14.42 4.38 6.19
CA THR A 408 15.15 4.10 7.43
C THR A 408 14.49 4.70 8.66
N VAL A 409 13.72 5.79 8.54
CA VAL A 409 13.03 6.44 9.65
C VAL A 409 11.90 5.56 10.15
N SER A 410 11.02 5.10 9.25
CA SER A 410 9.94 4.17 9.60
C SER A 410 10.49 2.82 10.05
N ALA A 411 11.53 2.30 9.39
CA ALA A 411 12.18 1.06 9.82
C ALA A 411 12.67 1.14 11.28
N ASN A 412 13.38 2.21 11.61
CA ASN A 412 13.90 2.45 12.96
C ASN A 412 12.78 2.62 13.99
N TYR A 413 11.73 3.35 13.64
CA TYR A 413 10.56 3.57 14.49
C TYR A 413 9.87 2.25 14.88
N HIS A 414 9.49 1.45 13.88
CA HIS A 414 8.76 0.21 14.10
C HIS A 414 9.61 -0.82 14.85
N PHE A 415 10.90 -0.91 14.54
CA PHE A 415 11.80 -1.82 15.26
C PHE A 415 12.06 -1.38 16.71
N SER A 416 12.14 -0.07 16.97
CA SER A 416 12.30 0.45 18.34
C SER A 416 11.09 0.10 19.22
N TRP A 417 9.88 0.24 18.69
CA TRP A 417 8.65 -0.23 19.38
C TRP A 417 8.66 -1.73 19.62
N PHE A 418 9.01 -2.53 18.62
CA PHE A 418 9.15 -3.98 18.78
C PHE A 418 10.13 -4.32 19.90
N ARG A 419 11.32 -3.71 19.92
CA ARG A 419 12.36 -3.98 20.92
C ARG A 419 11.86 -3.67 22.34
N THR A 420 11.19 -2.54 22.53
CA THR A 420 10.68 -2.14 23.84
C THR A 420 9.56 -3.07 24.34
N LEU A 421 8.63 -3.46 23.46
CA LEU A 421 7.48 -4.29 23.84
C LEU A 421 7.78 -5.80 23.87
N SER A 422 8.89 -6.24 23.26
CA SER A 422 9.38 -7.62 23.34
C SER A 422 10.32 -7.86 24.54
N ALA A 423 10.94 -6.82 25.08
CA ALA A 423 11.81 -6.94 26.25
C ALA A 423 11.05 -7.48 27.47
N PRO A 424 11.61 -8.41 28.27
CA PRO A 424 10.94 -8.93 29.46
C PRO A 424 10.60 -7.79 30.43
N THR A 425 9.41 -7.85 31.03
CA THR A 425 9.02 -6.88 32.07
C THR A 425 9.96 -7.03 33.25
N ALA A 426 10.70 -5.97 33.60
CA ALA A 426 11.50 -5.95 34.82
C ALA A 426 10.56 -6.15 36.03
N GLY A 427 10.62 -7.33 36.65
CA GLY A 427 9.75 -7.69 37.79
C GLY A 427 9.29 -9.15 37.89
N GLN A 428 9.60 -10.03 36.92
CA GLN A 428 9.46 -11.48 37.09
C GLN A 428 10.84 -12.13 37.20
N GLY A 429 11.45 -11.96 38.37
CA GLY A 429 12.78 -12.47 38.67
C GLY A 429 13.31 -11.90 39.97
N ASP A 430 12.56 -12.12 41.06
CA ASP A 430 13.08 -12.16 42.42
C ASP A 430 12.40 -13.31 43.17
#